data_AF-A0A058ZBZ2-F1
#
_entry.id   AF-A0A058ZBZ2-F1
#
_cell.length_a   1.000
_cell.length_b   1.000
_cell.length_c   1.000
_cell.angle_alpha   90.00
_cell.angle_beta   90.00
_cell.angle_gamma   90.00
#
_symmetry.space_group_name_H-M   'P 1'
#
loop_
_entity.id
_entity.type
_entity.pdbx_description
1 polymer ?
#
loop_
_entity_poly.entity_id
_entity_poly.type
_entity_poly.pdbx_seq_one_letter_code
_entity_poly.pdbx_strand_id
1 'polypeptide(L)'
;MSITSLFFSVLAVAMAGLGLAGGIVKAIDGADNDRGYSQVIIGVVICIICLFHALVEIYQMQWVKKYFTFLTSTWWGKGILITMYGLLILDRPKYTFTFVAGIILIVAGIVYGLLAFTKVDKPDAII
;
A
#
# COMPACT_ATOMS: atom_id res chain seq x y z
N MET A 1 8.43 -2.00 -22.79
CA MET A 1 8.55 -1.96 -21.32
C MET A 1 9.95 -2.32 -20.90
N SER A 2 10.54 -1.59 -19.95
CA SER A 2 11.78 -2.03 -19.30
C SER A 2 11.44 -3.09 -18.24
N ILE A 3 12.33 -4.05 -17.99
CA ILE A 3 12.12 -5.07 -16.94
C ILE A 3 11.91 -4.41 -15.57
N THR A 4 12.60 -3.30 -15.34
CA THR A 4 12.45 -2.42 -14.19
C THR A 4 11.01 -1.95 -14.02
N SER A 5 10.33 -1.63 -15.13
CA SER A 5 8.95 -1.14 -15.13
C SER A 5 7.97 -2.20 -14.60
N LEU A 6 8.11 -3.43 -15.11
CA LEU A 6 7.33 -4.60 -14.69
C LEU A 6 7.56 -4.92 -13.21
N PHE A 7 8.84 -4.95 -12.78
CA PHE A 7 9.22 -5.30 -11.42
C PHE A 7 8.54 -4.39 -10.38
N PHE A 8 8.56 -3.07 -10.60
CA PHE A 8 7.97 -2.12 -9.65
C PHE A 8 6.44 -2.11 -9.65
N SER A 9 5.78 -2.48 -10.77
CA SER A 9 4.33 -2.68 -10.79
C SER A 9 3.93 -3.94 -10.01
N VAL A 10 4.63 -5.05 -10.21
CA VAL A 10 4.40 -6.29 -9.45
C VAL A 10 4.66 -6.07 -7.96
N LEU A 11 5.73 -5.36 -7.62
CA LEU A 11 6.05 -5.02 -6.23
C LEU A 11 4.97 -4.14 -5.60
N ALA A 12 4.45 -3.14 -6.31
CA ALA A 12 3.36 -2.30 -5.81
C ALA A 12 2.08 -3.10 -5.53
N VAL A 13 1.72 -4.03 -6.42
CA VAL A 13 0.59 -4.94 -6.22
C VAL A 13 0.83 -5.87 -5.02
N ALA A 14 2.04 -6.39 -4.85
CA ALA A 14 2.40 -7.23 -3.71
C ALA A 14 2.30 -6.46 -2.38
N MET A 15 2.75 -5.20 -2.34
CA MET A 15 2.61 -4.34 -1.16
C MET A 15 1.15 -4.01 -0.86
N ALA A 16 0.33 -3.74 -1.88
CA ALA A 16 -1.10 -3.57 -1.71
C ALA A 16 -1.78 -4.86 -1.18
N GLY A 17 -1.38 -6.03 -1.67
CA GLY A 17 -1.86 -7.33 -1.17
C GLY A 17 -1.48 -7.58 0.29
N LEU A 18 -0.25 -7.24 0.70
CA LEU A 18 0.18 -7.29 2.10
C LEU A 18 -0.64 -6.32 2.96
N GLY A 19 -0.91 -5.12 2.45
CA GLY A 19 -1.76 -4.14 3.09
C GLY A 19 -3.20 -4.62 3.30
N LEU A 20 -3.78 -5.25 2.27
CA LEU A 20 -5.10 -5.87 2.31
C LEU A 20 -5.15 -6.97 3.38
N ALA A 21 -4.18 -7.90 3.38
CA ALA A 21 -4.11 -8.97 4.37
C ALA A 21 -4.01 -8.41 5.80
N GLY A 22 -3.16 -7.39 6.01
CA GLY A 22 -3.04 -6.71 7.30
C GLY A 22 -4.34 -6.02 7.74
N GLY A 23 -5.06 -5.39 6.81
CA GLY A 23 -6.36 -4.80 7.06
C GLY A 23 -7.43 -5.83 7.46
N ILE A 24 -7.46 -6.99 6.79
CA ILE A 24 -8.40 -8.08 7.11
C ILE A 24 -8.14 -8.61 8.52
N VAL A 25 -6.89 -8.93 8.84
CA VAL A 25 -6.52 -9.43 10.17
C VAL A 25 -6.88 -8.40 11.24
N LYS A 26 -6.58 -7.12 11.00
CA LYS A 26 -6.94 -6.03 11.92
C LYS A 26 -8.45 -5.88 12.11
N ALA A 27 -9.24 -6.12 11.07
CA ALA A 27 -10.69 -6.08 11.17
C ALA A 27 -11.26 -7.26 11.97
N ILE A 28 -10.70 -8.46 11.78
CA ILE A 28 -11.07 -9.66 12.55
C ILE A 28 -10.71 -9.46 14.02
N ASP A 29 -9.46 -9.07 14.31
CA ASP A 29 -8.99 -8.80 15.68
C ASP A 29 -9.80 -7.69 16.36
N GLY A 30 -10.24 -6.71 15.58
CA GLY A 30 -11.16 -5.69 16.02
C GLY A 30 -12.52 -6.28 16.38
N ALA A 31 -13.14 -7.08 15.52
CA ALA A 31 -14.46 -7.65 15.80
C ALA A 31 -14.52 -8.45 17.13
N ASP A 32 -13.39 -9.03 17.53
CA ASP A 32 -13.26 -9.87 18.73
C ASP A 32 -12.91 -9.11 20.03
N ASN A 33 -12.73 -7.77 20.02
CA ASN A 33 -12.29 -6.99 21.20
C ASN A 33 -13.17 -5.75 21.50
N ASP A 34 -13.19 -5.27 22.75
CA ASP A 34 -13.99 -4.09 23.18
C ASP A 34 -13.54 -2.74 22.57
N ARG A 35 -12.28 -2.62 22.12
CA ARG A 35 -11.81 -1.50 21.27
C ARG A 35 -12.14 -1.69 19.78
N GLY A 36 -12.90 -2.73 19.52
CA GLY A 36 -13.01 -3.42 18.25
C GLY A 36 -13.51 -2.62 17.09
N TYR A 37 -14.53 -1.80 17.35
CA TYR A 37 -15.20 -1.03 16.31
C TYR A 37 -14.23 -0.11 15.56
N SER A 38 -13.29 0.52 16.27
CA SER A 38 -12.27 1.39 15.67
C SER A 38 -11.28 0.62 14.80
N GLN A 39 -10.84 -0.56 15.25
CA GLN A 39 -9.90 -1.41 14.50
C GLN A 39 -10.57 -2.09 13.31
N VAL A 40 -11.86 -2.44 13.42
CA VAL A 40 -12.71 -2.90 12.31
C VAL A 40 -12.78 -1.85 11.23
N ILE A 41 -13.13 -0.60 11.56
CA ILE A 41 -13.22 0.49 10.58
C ILE A 41 -11.86 0.70 9.90
N ILE A 42 -10.79 0.80 10.69
CA ILE A 42 -9.43 0.99 10.14
C ILE A 42 -9.08 -0.16 9.20
N GLY A 43 -9.33 -1.41 9.59
CA GLY A 43 -9.06 -2.58 8.77
C GLY A 43 -9.83 -2.58 7.45
N VAL A 44 -11.15 -2.30 7.49
CA VAL A 44 -12.00 -2.23 6.29
C VAL A 44 -11.58 -1.10 5.36
N VAL A 45 -11.29 0.09 5.89
CA VAL A 45 -10.86 1.24 5.09
C VAL A 45 -9.54 0.94 4.39
N ILE A 46 -8.57 0.33 5.09
CA ILE A 46 -7.31 -0.10 4.49
C ILE A 46 -7.54 -1.11 3.37
N CYS A 47 -8.46 -2.07 3.57
CA CYS A 47 -8.76 -3.08 2.56
C CYS A 47 -9.27 -2.44 1.26
N ILE A 48 -10.22 -1.50 1.38
CA ILE A 48 -10.78 -0.79 0.23
C ILE A 48 -9.70 0.00 -0.50
N ILE A 49 -8.87 0.74 0.25
CA ILE A 49 -7.81 1.57 -0.33
C ILE A 49 -6.74 0.70 -1.01
N CYS A 50 -6.33 -0.41 -0.39
CA CYS A 50 -5.33 -1.33 -0.95
C CYS A 50 -5.86 -2.04 -2.19
N LEU A 51 -7.13 -2.48 -2.17
CA LEU A 51 -7.79 -3.07 -3.34
C LEU A 51 -7.86 -2.05 -4.48
N PHE A 52 -8.27 -0.82 -4.19
CA PHE A 52 -8.32 0.26 -5.17
C PHE A 52 -6.93 0.56 -5.75
N HIS A 53 -5.88 0.61 -4.93
CA HIS A 53 -4.51 0.80 -5.39
C HIS A 53 -4.04 -0.35 -6.30
N ALA A 54 -4.30 -1.61 -5.93
CA ALA A 54 -3.98 -2.75 -6.79
C ALA A 54 -4.71 -2.66 -8.14
N LEU A 55 -6.00 -2.31 -8.14
CA LEU A 55 -6.79 -2.12 -9.36
C LEU A 55 -6.25 -0.97 -10.22
N VAL A 56 -5.82 0.14 -9.62
CA VAL A 56 -5.22 1.27 -10.34
C VAL A 56 -3.89 0.88 -10.98
N GLU A 57 -3.08 0.06 -10.32
CA GLU A 57 -1.82 -0.44 -10.88
C GLU A 57 -2.04 -1.46 -12.00
N ILE A 58 -3.05 -2.34 -11.87
CA ILE A 58 -3.38 -3.35 -12.90
C ILE A 58 -4.06 -2.72 -14.11
N TYR A 59 -5.12 -1.93 -13.89
CA TYR A 59 -5.98 -1.42 -14.96
C TYR A 59 -5.60 -0.01 -15.44
N GLN A 60 -4.61 0.63 -14.81
CA GLN A 60 -4.09 1.93 -15.22
C GLN A 60 -5.21 2.98 -15.42
N MET A 61 -6.23 2.96 -14.56
CA MET A 61 -7.46 3.77 -14.70
C MET A 61 -7.14 5.26 -14.87
N GLN A 62 -7.27 5.77 -16.10
CA GLN A 62 -6.79 7.11 -16.47
C GLN A 62 -7.49 8.24 -15.71
N TRP A 63 -8.77 8.06 -15.36
CA TRP A 63 -9.52 9.02 -14.55
C TRP A 63 -9.01 9.11 -13.11
N VAL A 64 -8.61 7.98 -12.50
CA VAL A 64 -8.01 7.99 -11.16
C VAL A 64 -6.65 8.67 -11.18
N LYS A 65 -5.84 8.38 -12.19
CA LYS A 65 -4.55 9.06 -12.39
C LYS A 65 -4.70 10.56 -12.56
N LYS A 66 -5.81 11.03 -13.14
CA LYS A 66 -6.08 12.47 -13.35
C LYS A 66 -6.34 13.22 -12.03
N TYR A 67 -7.02 12.59 -11.08
CA TYR A 67 -7.38 13.23 -9.79
C TYR A 67 -6.36 12.93 -8.68
N PHE A 68 -5.66 11.80 -8.76
CA PHE A 68 -4.67 11.36 -7.76
C PHE A 68 -3.27 11.25 -8.34
N THR A 69 -2.92 12.13 -9.31
CA THR A 69 -1.65 12.09 -10.05
C THR A 69 -0.45 12.06 -9.12
N PHE A 70 -0.46 12.85 -8.04
CA PHE A 70 0.64 12.86 -7.10
C PHE A 70 0.84 11.50 -6.43
N LEU A 71 -0.21 10.92 -5.85
CA LEU A 71 -0.17 9.67 -5.07
C LEU A 71 0.04 8.41 -5.93
N THR A 72 -0.50 8.40 -7.14
CA THR A 72 -0.46 7.23 -8.04
C THR A 72 0.64 7.34 -9.09
N SER A 73 1.03 8.57 -9.46
CA SER A 73 1.90 8.80 -10.60
C SER A 73 3.34 9.19 -10.24
N THR A 74 3.65 9.57 -9.01
CA THR A 74 5.03 9.88 -8.58
C THR A 74 5.62 8.80 -7.66
N TRP A 75 6.93 8.56 -7.75
CA TRP A 75 7.66 7.68 -6.83
C TRP A 75 7.46 8.10 -5.37
N TRP A 76 7.53 9.41 -5.12
CA TRP A 76 7.33 10.01 -3.81
C TRP A 76 5.93 9.78 -3.25
N GLY A 77 4.89 10.03 -4.05
CA GLY A 77 3.50 9.82 -3.64
C GLY A 77 3.17 8.37 -3.37
N LYS A 78 3.71 7.43 -4.15
CA LYS A 78 3.59 5.98 -3.87
C LYS A 78 4.30 5.60 -2.57
N GLY A 79 5.49 6.13 -2.34
CA GLY A 79 6.24 5.92 -1.09
C GLY A 79 5.46 6.39 0.14
N ILE A 80 4.89 7.60 0.08
CA ILE A 80 4.01 8.12 1.14
C ILE A 80 2.82 7.19 1.35
N LEU A 81 2.13 6.79 0.28
CA LEU A 81 0.94 5.96 0.34
C LEU A 81 1.22 4.59 1.00
N ILE A 82 2.30 3.91 0.58
CA ILE A 82 2.70 2.61 1.15
C ILE A 82 3.12 2.77 2.62
N THR A 83 3.81 3.85 2.97
CA THR A 83 4.18 4.16 4.36
C THR A 83 2.93 4.37 5.23
N MET A 84 1.92 5.08 4.71
CA MET A 84 0.65 5.27 5.40
C MET A 84 -0.08 3.94 5.63
N TYR A 85 -0.06 3.01 4.68
CA TYR A 85 -0.62 1.68 4.90
C TYR A 85 0.08 0.97 6.05
N GLY A 86 1.42 1.02 6.06
CA GLY A 86 2.20 0.42 7.13
C GLY A 86 1.86 0.99 8.50
N LEU A 87 1.76 2.32 8.63
CA LEU A 87 1.36 2.98 9.88
C LEU A 87 -0.06 2.62 10.32
N LEU A 88 -1.01 2.53 9.38
CA LEU A 88 -2.41 2.22 9.68
C LEU A 88 -2.60 0.75 10.07
N ILE A 89 -1.80 -0.16 9.54
CA ILE A 89 -1.85 -1.60 9.89
C ILE A 89 -1.07 -1.87 11.17
N LEU A 90 0.05 -1.16 11.38
CA LEU A 90 0.92 -1.36 12.53
C LEU A 90 0.11 -1.40 13.83
N ASP A 91 0.28 -2.49 14.56
CA ASP A 91 -0.35 -2.70 15.86
C ASP A 91 0.73 -3.03 16.91
N ARG A 92 0.32 -3.34 18.13
CA ARG A 92 1.23 -3.72 19.19
C ARG A 92 2.00 -5.00 18.81
N PRO A 93 3.23 -5.18 19.32
CA PRO A 93 4.06 -6.35 19.01
C PRO A 93 3.42 -7.71 19.30
N LYS A 94 2.38 -7.77 20.16
CA LYS A 94 1.62 -9.00 20.43
C LYS A 94 0.91 -9.53 19.17
N TYR A 95 0.53 -8.66 18.25
CA TYR A 95 -0.11 -9.01 16.98
C TYR A 95 0.96 -9.19 15.91
N THR A 96 1.60 -10.36 15.90
CA THR A 96 2.85 -10.60 15.16
C THR A 96 2.71 -10.32 13.66
N PHE A 97 1.57 -10.67 13.05
CA PHE A 97 1.35 -10.45 11.62
C PHE A 97 1.18 -8.96 11.28
N THR A 98 0.25 -8.25 11.92
CA THR A 98 -0.03 -6.83 11.62
C THR A 98 1.14 -5.93 12.01
N PHE A 99 1.88 -6.28 13.06
CA PHE A 99 3.12 -5.60 13.42
C PHE A 99 4.21 -5.76 12.34
N VAL A 100 4.51 -7.00 11.93
CA VAL A 100 5.54 -7.27 10.92
C VAL A 100 5.15 -6.71 9.55
N ALA A 101 3.89 -6.91 9.12
CA ALA A 101 3.38 -6.37 7.87
C ALA A 101 3.45 -4.83 7.86
N GLY A 102 3.10 -4.18 8.99
CA GLY A 102 3.22 -2.74 9.16
C GLY A 102 4.65 -2.24 8.98
N ILE A 103 5.63 -2.88 9.62
CA ILE A 103 7.06 -2.53 9.48
C ILE A 103 7.54 -2.70 8.04
N ILE A 104 7.21 -3.84 7.40
CA ILE A 104 7.62 -4.11 6.01
C ILE A 104 7.11 -3.01 5.08
N LEU A 105 5.84 -2.61 5.23
CA LEU A 105 5.24 -1.55 4.42
C LEU A 105 5.88 -0.18 4.69
N ILE A 106 6.17 0.17 5.95
CA ILE A 106 6.88 1.41 6.28
C ILE A 106 8.25 1.46 5.60
N VAL A 107 9.03 0.39 5.75
CA VAL A 107 10.37 0.32 5.15
C VAL A 107 10.30 0.36 3.63
N ALA A 108 9.39 -0.40 3.02
CA ALA A 108 9.19 -0.41 1.57
C ALA A 108 8.76 0.98 1.06
N GLY A 109 7.87 1.67 1.77
CA GLY A 109 7.42 3.01 1.43
C GLY A 109 8.54 4.04 1.49
N ILE A 110 9.40 3.98 2.51
CA ILE A 110 10.59 4.84 2.62
C ILE A 110 11.55 4.58 1.46
N VAL A 111 11.83 3.30 1.15
CA VAL A 111 12.69 2.94 0.00
C VAL A 111 12.10 3.46 -1.31
N TYR A 112 10.80 3.30 -1.53
CA TYR A 112 10.10 3.86 -2.71
C TYR A 112 10.19 5.38 -2.78
N GLY A 113 10.07 6.08 -1.65
CA GLY A 113 10.23 7.52 -1.57
C GLY A 113 11.67 7.95 -1.92
N LEU A 114 12.67 7.23 -1.40
CA LEU A 114 14.08 7.51 -1.69
C LEU A 114 14.43 7.30 -3.18
N LEU A 115 13.76 6.35 -3.84
CA LEU A 115 13.90 6.13 -5.28
C LEU A 115 13.45 7.34 -6.12
N ALA A 116 12.67 8.28 -5.57
CA ALA A 116 12.34 9.53 -6.24
C ALA A 116 13.56 10.47 -6.42
N PHE A 117 14.59 10.32 -5.57
CA PHE A 117 15.82 11.13 -5.63
C PHE A 117 16.90 10.50 -6.49
N THR A 118 16.83 9.18 -6.70
CA THR A 118 17.61 8.50 -7.71
C THR A 118 16.91 8.68 -9.05
N LYS A 119 17.59 9.11 -10.12
CA LYS A 119 16.99 9.33 -11.45
C LYS A 119 16.53 8.03 -12.14
N VAL A 120 15.74 7.21 -11.47
CA VAL A 120 15.15 5.98 -11.99
C VAL A 120 13.89 6.40 -12.73
N ASP A 121 13.96 6.32 -14.05
CA ASP A 121 12.82 6.60 -14.91
C ASP A 121 11.65 5.71 -14.49
N LYS A 122 10.49 6.35 -14.35
CA LYS A 122 9.30 5.65 -13.91
C LYS A 122 8.88 4.63 -14.97
N PRO A 123 8.45 3.41 -14.56
CA PRO A 123 7.73 2.50 -15.41
C PRO A 123 6.69 3.17 -16.33
N ASP A 124 6.88 3.11 -17.65
CA ASP A 124 5.78 3.30 -18.60
C ASP A 124 4.80 2.12 -18.53
N ALA A 125 3.52 2.40 -18.80
CA ALA A 125 2.42 1.48 -18.60
C ALA A 125 2.57 0.15 -19.37
N ILE A 126 2.10 -0.92 -18.74
CA ILE A 126 1.95 -2.25 -19.34
C ILE A 126 0.68 -2.19 -20.19
N ILE A 127 0.82 -2.08 -21.51
CA ILE A 127 -0.24 -2.43 -22.47
C ILE A 127 0.11 -3.82 -22.99
#